data_AF-A0A920E9B4-F1
#
_entry.id   AF-A0A920E9B4-F1
#
_cell.length_a   1.000
_cell.length_b   1.000
_cell.length_c   1.000
_cell.angle_alpha   90.00
_cell.angle_beta   90.00
_cell.angle_gamma   90.00
#
_symmetry.space_group_name_H-M   'P 1'
#
loop_
_entity.id
_entity.type
_entity.pdbx_description
1 polymer ?
#
loop_
_entity_poly.entity_id
_entity_poly.type
_entity_poly.pdbx_seq_one_letter_code
_entity_poly.pdbx_strand_id
1 'polypeptide(L)'
;MGVSGLKGDPAIPEHELPLPPIAMGRMGEVIGRGFNKLGWHWWPSDTAIISEDYDGRAKCINLSPCNSGCSQGAKSSVDVAYWHKNLRKRGVELKTRCRVREILVDEKDRAKGVIYYDENGVECRQFAEIVIIACNGIGTPRILLNSKSKYFPDGLSNRSGMVGKNLMFHPWGRVEGTFEEMLDSHLGPQGSCVLSHEFYETDQQRGFLRGYTLQVVRGQPPVNIAKWGYKRGAVPWGTQHHESFQKYYGKQIQIEVCCEDLPEISNTVTLDPNLKDCHGIPAPKITISIK
;
A
#
# COMPACT_ATOMS: atom_id res chain seq x y z
N MET A 1 5.99 14.55 -5.11
CA MET A 1 4.94 13.62 -5.59
C MET A 1 3.75 14.47 -5.99
N GLY A 2 3.03 14.16 -7.07
CA GLY A 2 1.76 14.82 -7.37
C GLY A 2 0.63 14.13 -6.63
N VAL A 3 -0.18 14.91 -5.90
CA VAL A 3 -1.31 14.46 -5.08
C VAL A 3 -2.52 15.30 -5.45
N SER A 4 -3.66 14.66 -5.68
CA SER A 4 -4.94 15.29 -6.00
C SER A 4 -5.90 15.07 -4.85
N GLY A 5 -6.59 16.12 -4.43
CA GLY A 5 -7.51 16.07 -3.30
C GLY A 5 -8.43 17.27 -3.24
N LEU A 6 -9.40 17.23 -2.32
CA LEU A 6 -10.28 18.37 -2.04
C LEU A 6 -9.88 18.96 -0.68
N LYS A 7 -9.57 20.26 -0.64
CA LYS A 7 -9.25 20.94 0.63
C LYS A 7 -10.50 21.09 1.51
N GLY A 8 -10.30 21.09 2.83
CA GLY A 8 -11.34 21.45 3.80
C GLY A 8 -12.10 20.26 4.40
N ASP A 9 -11.54 19.05 4.33
CA ASP A 9 -12.06 17.90 5.08
C ASP A 9 -12.02 18.24 6.60
N PRO A 10 -13.17 18.33 7.28
CA PRO A 10 -13.22 18.70 8.69
C PRO A 10 -12.66 17.61 9.64
N ALA A 11 -12.45 16.39 9.15
CA ALA A 11 -11.97 15.27 9.94
C ALA A 11 -10.43 15.15 9.97
N ILE A 12 -9.69 15.97 9.21
CA ILE A 12 -8.22 15.97 9.21
C ILE A 12 -7.65 17.40 9.32
N PRO A 13 -6.39 17.56 9.75
CA PRO A 13 -5.75 18.87 9.76
C PRO A 13 -5.70 19.52 8.38
N GLU A 14 -5.76 20.86 8.38
CA GLU A 14 -5.62 21.65 7.16
C GLU A 14 -4.27 21.37 6.49
N HIS A 15 -4.30 21.17 5.18
CA HIS A 15 -3.10 20.88 4.40
C HIS A 15 -3.24 21.41 2.97
N GLU A 16 -2.08 21.63 2.35
CA GLU A 16 -1.99 22.10 0.97
C GLU A 16 -1.94 20.93 0.00
N LEU A 17 -2.77 21.01 -1.04
CA LEU A 17 -2.85 20.02 -2.10
C LEU A 17 -2.37 20.65 -3.40
N PRO A 18 -1.42 20.03 -4.12
CA PRO A 18 -0.87 20.63 -5.32
C PRO A 18 -1.82 20.57 -6.52
N LEU A 19 -2.87 19.74 -6.47
CA LEU A 19 -3.79 19.51 -7.57
C LEU A 19 -5.24 19.32 -7.07
N PRO A 20 -6.26 19.71 -7.88
CA PRO A 20 -7.67 19.50 -7.54
C PRO A 20 -8.03 18.01 -7.49
N PRO A 21 -9.18 17.60 -6.92
CA PRO A 21 -9.52 16.19 -6.76
C PRO A 21 -9.76 15.50 -8.10
N ILE A 22 -9.53 14.18 -8.15
CA ILE A 22 -9.97 13.36 -9.28
C ILE A 22 -11.50 13.26 -9.26
N ALA A 23 -12.13 13.36 -10.43
CA ALA A 23 -13.57 13.22 -10.55
C ALA A 23 -14.06 11.89 -9.94
N MET A 24 -15.01 11.97 -9.01
CA MET A 24 -15.56 10.80 -8.33
C MET A 24 -16.52 9.98 -9.20
N GLY A 25 -17.06 10.58 -10.27
CA GLY A 25 -17.95 9.93 -11.23
C GLY A 25 -19.28 9.46 -10.62
N ARG A 26 -20.12 8.83 -11.45
CA ARG A 26 -21.48 8.40 -11.08
C ARG A 26 -21.53 7.54 -9.82
N MET A 27 -20.61 6.58 -9.70
CA MET A 27 -20.48 5.76 -8.49
C MET A 27 -20.23 6.60 -7.23
N GLY A 28 -19.30 7.56 -7.29
CA GLY A 28 -18.97 8.44 -6.19
C GLY A 28 -20.13 9.35 -5.77
N GLU A 29 -20.91 9.84 -6.73
CA GLU A 29 -22.12 10.61 -6.44
C GLU A 29 -23.20 9.76 -5.76
N VAL A 30 -23.38 8.51 -6.19
CA VAL A 30 -24.33 7.57 -5.58
C VAL A 30 -23.97 7.30 -4.12
N ILE A 31 -22.71 6.96 -3.84
CA ILE A 31 -22.29 6.67 -2.47
C ILE A 31 -22.31 7.94 -1.59
N GLY A 32 -21.94 9.10 -2.14
CA GLY A 32 -21.99 10.38 -1.43
C GLY A 32 -23.43 10.77 -1.03
N ARG A 33 -24.42 10.54 -1.90
CA ARG A 33 -25.84 10.68 -1.53
C ARG A 33 -26.25 9.72 -0.42
N GLY A 34 -25.71 8.49 -0.43
CA GLY A 34 -25.90 7.51 0.63
C GLY A 34 -25.39 8.01 1.98
N PHE A 35 -24.15 8.47 2.04
CA PHE A 35 -23.57 9.06 3.25
C PHE A 35 -24.35 10.29 3.73
N ASN A 36 -24.73 11.19 2.82
CA ASN A 36 -25.56 12.36 3.16
C ASN A 36 -26.91 11.96 3.78
N LYS A 37 -27.57 10.93 3.26
CA LYS A 37 -28.85 10.44 3.81
C LYS A 37 -28.69 9.87 5.22
N LEU A 38 -27.53 9.27 5.50
CA LEU A 38 -27.20 8.75 6.84
C LEU A 38 -26.70 9.84 7.79
N GLY A 39 -26.39 11.03 7.28
CA GLY A 39 -25.75 12.10 8.05
C GLY A 39 -24.29 11.81 8.39
N TRP A 40 -23.63 10.92 7.64
CA TRP A 40 -22.25 10.53 7.91
C TRP A 40 -21.26 11.43 7.21
N HIS A 41 -20.15 11.74 7.87
CA HIS A 41 -19.01 12.43 7.28
C HIS A 41 -18.46 11.65 6.07
N TRP A 42 -18.16 12.33 4.96
CA TRP A 42 -17.43 11.76 3.83
C TRP A 42 -16.71 12.84 3.02
N TRP A 43 -15.63 12.45 2.35
CA TRP A 43 -14.80 13.36 1.56
C TRP A 43 -14.19 12.67 0.33
N PRO A 44 -13.92 13.37 -0.79
CA PRO A 44 -13.07 12.83 -1.86
C PRO A 44 -11.70 12.44 -1.30
N SER A 45 -11.22 11.25 -1.63
CA SER A 45 -9.92 10.79 -1.12
C SER A 45 -8.76 11.57 -1.74
N ASP A 46 -7.82 11.99 -0.90
CA ASP A 46 -6.52 12.45 -1.35
C ASP A 46 -5.75 11.28 -1.96
N THR A 47 -5.38 11.41 -3.22
CA THR A 47 -4.75 10.33 -3.98
C THR A 47 -3.46 10.78 -4.61
N ALA A 48 -2.43 9.94 -4.56
CA ALA A 48 -1.17 10.14 -5.27
C ALA A 48 -1.33 9.86 -6.79
N ILE A 49 -2.34 10.46 -7.41
CA ILE A 49 -2.70 10.40 -8.83
C ILE A 49 -2.93 11.84 -9.27
N ILE A 50 -2.35 12.26 -10.39
CA ILE A 50 -2.44 13.65 -10.84
C ILE A 50 -3.71 13.90 -11.67
N SER A 51 -4.51 14.91 -11.29
CA SER A 51 -5.75 15.32 -11.97
C SER A 51 -5.51 16.28 -13.14
N GLU A 52 -4.35 16.93 -13.14
CA GLU A 52 -3.86 17.81 -14.20
C GLU A 52 -2.45 17.40 -14.60
N ASP A 53 -2.01 17.92 -15.75
CA ASP A 53 -0.64 17.70 -16.20
C ASP A 53 0.29 18.35 -15.17
N TYR A 54 1.13 17.51 -14.57
CA TYR A 54 1.95 17.92 -13.45
C TYR A 54 3.32 17.32 -13.61
N ASP A 55 4.31 18.21 -13.61
CA ASP A 55 5.69 17.79 -13.39
C ASP A 55 6.21 16.84 -14.48
N GLY A 56 5.86 17.15 -15.73
CA GLY A 56 6.22 16.38 -16.92
C GLY A 56 5.41 15.09 -17.11
N ARG A 57 4.36 14.87 -16.32
CA ARG A 57 3.47 13.70 -16.42
C ARG A 57 2.06 14.14 -16.81
N ALA A 58 1.41 13.34 -17.65
CA ALA A 58 0.05 13.60 -18.12
C ALA A 58 -1.01 13.25 -17.07
N LYS A 59 -2.09 14.02 -17.05
CA LYS A 59 -3.23 13.82 -16.14
C LYS A 59 -3.86 12.44 -16.23
N CYS A 60 -4.54 12.04 -15.15
CA CYS A 60 -5.38 10.86 -15.12
C CYS A 60 -6.55 10.99 -16.10
N ILE A 61 -6.78 9.96 -16.90
CA ILE A 61 -7.92 9.85 -17.82
C ILE A 61 -8.86 8.68 -17.45
N ASN A 62 -8.84 8.28 -16.17
CA ASN A 62 -9.74 7.28 -15.58
C ASN A 62 -9.72 5.87 -16.21
N LEU A 63 -8.56 5.43 -16.73
CA LEU A 63 -8.43 4.15 -17.42
C LEU A 63 -8.82 2.93 -16.57
N SER A 64 -8.31 2.84 -15.33
CA SER A 64 -8.40 1.63 -14.47
C SER A 64 -7.80 0.36 -15.14
N PRO A 65 -7.35 -0.68 -14.39
CA PRO A 65 -7.14 -0.76 -12.95
C PRO A 65 -5.77 -0.22 -12.51
N CYS A 66 -5.77 0.68 -11.53
CA CYS A 66 -4.55 1.31 -11.00
C CYS A 66 -3.57 0.35 -10.30
N ASN A 67 -4.07 -0.80 -9.83
CA ASN A 67 -3.28 -1.78 -9.09
C ASN A 67 -2.34 -2.62 -9.97
N SER A 68 -2.61 -2.67 -11.28
CA SER A 68 -1.77 -3.39 -12.25
C SER A 68 -0.74 -2.49 -12.94
N GLY A 69 -0.66 -1.21 -12.54
CA GLY A 69 0.13 -0.19 -13.20
C GLY A 69 -0.75 0.88 -13.86
N CYS A 70 -0.15 2.03 -14.18
CA CYS A 70 -0.86 3.12 -14.86
C CYS A 70 -0.15 3.41 -16.19
N SER A 71 -0.74 2.97 -17.29
CA SER A 71 -0.20 3.20 -18.65
C SER A 71 -0.10 4.69 -19.01
N GLN A 72 -0.93 5.53 -18.40
CA GLN A 72 -0.90 6.99 -18.58
C GLN A 72 0.27 7.67 -17.84
N GLY A 73 0.86 7.03 -16.82
CA GLY A 73 1.86 7.66 -15.95
C GLY A 73 1.31 8.65 -14.91
N ALA A 74 -0.02 8.77 -14.79
CA ALA A 74 -0.67 9.69 -13.87
C ALA A 74 -0.58 9.24 -12.39
N LYS A 75 -0.69 7.92 -12.14
CA LYS A 75 -0.51 7.37 -10.79
C LYS A 75 0.96 7.46 -10.39
N SER A 76 1.21 8.13 -9.27
CA SER A 76 2.54 8.24 -8.71
C SER A 76 3.01 6.90 -8.14
N SER A 77 4.25 6.57 -8.44
CA SER A 77 5.05 5.53 -7.81
C SER A 77 6.49 6.04 -7.75
N VAL A 78 7.39 5.34 -7.04
CA VAL A 78 8.75 5.86 -6.84
C VAL A 78 9.51 5.99 -8.18
N ASP A 79 9.38 4.99 -9.03
CA ASP A 79 9.92 4.94 -10.39
C ASP A 79 9.33 6.04 -11.29
N VAL A 80 8.01 6.25 -11.23
CA VAL A 80 7.31 7.23 -12.09
C VAL A 80 7.50 8.67 -11.61
N ALA A 81 7.49 8.94 -10.30
CA ALA A 81 7.47 10.31 -9.78
C ALA A 81 8.84 10.82 -9.31
N TYR A 82 9.76 9.95 -8.90
CA TYR A 82 11.04 10.36 -8.33
C TYR A 82 12.26 9.97 -9.17
N TRP A 83 12.34 8.73 -9.64
CA TRP A 83 13.56 8.23 -10.28
C TRP A 83 13.93 9.01 -11.54
N HIS A 84 12.97 9.24 -12.44
CA HIS A 84 13.22 9.96 -13.70
C HIS A 84 13.86 11.34 -13.49
N LYS A 85 13.49 12.05 -12.41
CA LYS A 85 14.04 13.37 -12.06
C LYS A 85 15.41 13.31 -11.43
N ASN A 86 15.58 12.40 -10.48
CA ASN A 86 16.68 12.44 -9.53
C ASN A 86 17.88 11.64 -10.01
N LEU A 87 17.67 10.51 -10.69
CA LEU A 87 18.76 9.67 -11.19
C LEU A 87 19.62 10.42 -12.22
N ARG A 88 19.00 11.19 -13.12
CA ARG A 88 19.71 11.93 -14.17
C ARG A 88 20.45 13.18 -13.68
N LYS A 89 20.01 13.80 -12.57
CA LYS A 89 20.46 15.15 -12.18
C LYS A 89 21.46 15.19 -11.03
N ARG A 90 21.61 14.10 -10.25
CA ARG A 90 22.31 14.14 -8.95
C ARG A 90 23.38 13.08 -8.77
N GLY A 91 23.86 12.44 -9.84
CA GLY A 91 24.90 11.42 -9.75
C GLY A 91 24.51 10.19 -8.92
N VAL A 92 23.20 9.88 -8.87
CA VAL A 92 22.68 8.73 -8.12
C VAL A 92 22.78 7.48 -8.98
N GLU A 93 23.50 6.47 -8.51
CA GLU A 93 23.54 5.15 -9.12
C GLU A 93 22.42 4.27 -8.57
N LEU A 94 21.52 3.79 -9.44
CA LEU A 94 20.51 2.81 -9.08
C LEU A 94 20.94 1.42 -9.54
N LYS A 95 21.31 0.56 -8.58
CA LYS A 95 21.56 -0.86 -8.83
C LYS A 95 20.30 -1.67 -8.50
N THR A 96 19.66 -2.22 -9.52
CA THR A 96 18.48 -3.11 -9.35
C THR A 96 18.92 -4.56 -9.20
N ARG A 97 18.00 -5.45 -8.78
CA ARG A 97 18.26 -6.89 -8.57
C ARG A 97 19.43 -7.16 -7.60
N CYS A 98 19.73 -6.21 -6.73
CA CYS A 98 20.74 -6.34 -5.68
C CYS A 98 20.06 -6.70 -4.35
N ARG A 99 20.36 -7.87 -3.80
CA ARG A 99 19.78 -8.34 -2.53
C ARG A 99 20.78 -8.19 -1.39
N VAL A 100 20.54 -7.21 -0.53
CA VAL A 100 21.36 -6.98 0.67
C VAL A 100 21.22 -8.15 1.64
N ARG A 101 22.37 -8.69 2.09
CA ARG A 101 22.48 -9.72 3.13
C ARG A 101 22.58 -9.11 4.52
N GLU A 102 23.54 -8.21 4.71
CA GLU A 102 23.85 -7.62 6.01
C GLU A 102 24.53 -6.26 5.88
N ILE A 103 24.42 -5.47 6.95
CA ILE A 103 25.12 -4.20 7.14
C ILE A 103 26.44 -4.47 7.88
N LEU A 104 27.53 -3.95 7.35
CA LEU A 104 28.85 -4.03 7.95
C LEU A 104 29.03 -2.93 9.00
N VAL A 105 29.67 -3.26 10.12
CA VAL A 105 30.06 -2.30 11.16
C VAL A 105 31.58 -2.18 11.32
N ASP A 106 32.05 -1.02 11.75
CA ASP A 106 33.43 -0.76 12.16
C ASP A 106 33.67 -1.14 13.63
N GLU A 107 34.91 -0.96 14.10
CA GLU A 107 35.31 -1.27 15.49
C GLU A 107 34.71 -0.29 16.52
N LYS A 108 34.04 0.78 16.06
CA LYS A 108 33.39 1.81 16.88
C LYS A 108 31.86 1.71 16.80
N ASP A 109 31.32 0.55 16.41
CA ASP A 109 29.88 0.29 16.27
C ASP A 109 29.17 1.12 15.21
N ARG A 110 29.88 1.64 14.20
CA ARG A 110 29.26 2.44 13.13
C ARG A 110 29.09 1.63 11.86
N ALA A 111 27.94 1.78 11.20
CA ALA A 111 27.72 1.22 9.88
C ALA A 111 28.76 1.77 8.89
N LYS A 112 29.37 0.89 8.10
CA LYS A 112 30.42 1.24 7.12
C LYS A 112 30.15 0.74 5.70
N GLY A 113 29.02 0.07 5.48
CA GLY A 113 28.67 -0.51 4.19
C GLY A 113 27.71 -1.68 4.29
N VAL A 114 27.55 -2.38 3.17
CA VAL A 114 26.69 -3.57 3.06
C VAL A 114 27.37 -4.69 2.28
N ILE A 115 26.99 -5.92 2.59
CA ILE A 115 27.20 -7.07 1.71
C ILE A 115 25.89 -7.37 1.00
N TYR A 116 25.92 -7.57 -0.31
CA TYR A 116 24.75 -7.91 -1.12
C TYR A 116 25.12 -8.90 -2.22
N TYR A 117 24.13 -9.58 -2.78
CA TYR A 117 24.27 -10.36 -4.00
C TYR A 117 23.73 -9.56 -5.19
N ASP A 118 24.50 -9.48 -6.28
CA ASP A 118 24.06 -8.83 -7.51
C ASP A 118 23.07 -9.69 -8.31
N GLU A 119 22.72 -9.24 -9.53
CA GLU A 119 21.76 -9.94 -10.38
C GLU A 119 22.23 -11.32 -10.86
N ASN A 120 23.55 -11.57 -10.85
CA ASN A 120 24.16 -12.84 -11.20
C ASN A 120 24.39 -13.73 -9.96
N GLY A 121 24.00 -13.25 -8.78
CA GLY A 121 24.21 -13.94 -7.52
C GLY A 121 25.62 -13.83 -6.97
N VAL A 122 26.45 -12.90 -7.47
CA VAL A 122 27.82 -12.68 -6.99
C VAL A 122 27.81 -11.82 -5.73
N GLU A 123 28.53 -12.25 -4.70
CA GLU A 123 28.70 -11.47 -3.47
C GLU A 123 29.52 -10.20 -3.74
N CYS A 124 28.94 -9.06 -3.39
CA CYS A 124 29.53 -7.74 -3.54
C CYS A 124 29.63 -7.05 -2.17
N ARG A 125 30.66 -6.21 -2.02
CA ARG A 125 30.84 -5.34 -0.86
C ARG A 125 30.77 -3.89 -1.31
N GLN A 126 29.85 -3.12 -0.72
CA GLN A 126 29.73 -1.69 -0.96
C GLN A 126 29.99 -0.93 0.33
N PHE A 127 31.12 -0.23 0.40
CA PHE A 127 31.41 0.68 1.50
C PHE A 127 30.65 1.99 1.31
N ALA A 128 30.25 2.61 2.42
CA ALA A 128 29.56 3.88 2.45
C ALA A 128 29.82 4.60 3.78
N GLU A 129 29.87 5.94 3.75
CA GLU A 129 29.96 6.77 4.96
C GLU A 129 28.63 6.78 5.74
N ILE A 130 27.50 6.65 5.03
CA ILE A 130 26.16 6.63 5.60
C ILE A 130 25.37 5.49 4.97
N VAL A 131 24.67 4.71 5.79
CA VAL A 131 23.76 3.65 5.35
C VAL A 131 22.34 4.01 5.79
N ILE A 132 21.42 4.12 4.83
CA ILE A 132 19.99 4.35 5.07
C ILE A 132 19.24 3.05 4.73
N ILE A 133 18.49 2.51 5.69
CA ILE A 133 17.65 1.33 5.48
C ILE A 133 16.21 1.74 5.20
N ALA A 134 15.65 1.24 4.10
CA ALA A 134 14.30 1.57 3.64
C ALA A 134 13.62 0.34 3.00
N CYS A 135 13.68 -0.79 3.70
CA CYS A 135 13.36 -2.11 3.15
C CYS A 135 11.96 -2.61 3.57
N ASN A 136 10.99 -1.71 3.76
CA ASN A 136 9.63 -1.97 4.27
C ASN A 136 9.58 -2.56 5.71
N GLY A 137 8.36 -2.79 6.23
CA GLY A 137 8.11 -3.26 7.59
C GLY A 137 8.58 -4.69 7.89
N ILE A 138 8.90 -5.49 6.87
CA ILE A 138 9.40 -6.87 7.00
C ILE A 138 10.88 -6.94 6.64
N GLY A 139 11.28 -6.35 5.52
CA GLY A 139 12.67 -6.43 5.06
C GLY A 139 13.65 -5.65 5.93
N THR A 140 13.21 -4.52 6.51
CA THR A 140 14.03 -3.72 7.44
C THR A 140 14.43 -4.52 8.69
N PRO A 141 13.50 -5.07 9.50
CA PRO A 141 13.87 -5.87 10.65
C PRO A 141 14.61 -7.16 10.25
N ARG A 142 14.27 -7.80 9.12
CA ARG A 142 15.02 -8.97 8.63
C ARG A 142 16.50 -8.65 8.43
N ILE A 143 16.84 -7.57 7.74
CA ILE A 143 18.25 -7.19 7.48
C ILE A 143 18.94 -6.81 8.80
N LEU A 144 18.30 -6.03 9.66
CA LEU A 144 18.89 -5.62 10.95
C LEU A 144 19.17 -6.82 11.85
N LEU A 145 18.21 -7.74 12.01
CA LEU A 145 18.38 -8.96 12.79
C LEU A 145 19.45 -9.90 12.21
N ASN A 146 19.60 -9.91 10.88
CA ASN A 146 20.62 -10.71 10.20
C ASN A 146 22.02 -10.08 10.30
N SER A 147 22.12 -8.77 10.54
CA SER A 147 23.38 -8.03 10.64
C SER A 147 23.96 -8.13 12.05
N LYS A 148 24.68 -9.22 12.33
CA LYS A 148 25.27 -9.49 13.66
C LYS A 148 26.73 -9.07 13.73
N SER A 149 27.17 -8.68 14.93
CA SER A 149 28.58 -8.40 15.22
C SER A 149 28.89 -8.68 16.70
N LYS A 150 30.17 -8.55 17.09
CA LYS A 150 30.60 -8.66 18.49
C LYS A 150 29.81 -7.74 19.43
N TYR A 151 29.41 -6.56 18.95
CA TYR A 151 28.70 -5.54 19.73
C TYR A 151 27.17 -5.59 19.56
N PHE A 152 26.71 -6.37 18.59
CA PHE A 152 25.29 -6.57 18.26
C PHE A 152 25.02 -8.07 18.00
N PRO A 153 25.16 -8.95 19.01
CA PRO A 153 25.02 -10.39 18.84
C PRO A 153 23.60 -10.82 18.42
N ASP A 154 22.60 -10.00 18.77
CA ASP A 154 21.18 -10.23 18.49
C ASP A 154 20.66 -9.35 17.34
N GLY A 155 21.57 -8.81 16.52
CA GLY A 155 21.24 -7.97 15.37
C GLY A 155 21.51 -6.48 15.59
N LEU A 156 21.86 -5.79 14.51
CA LEU A 156 22.19 -4.38 14.49
C LEU A 156 21.02 -3.53 15.01
N SER A 157 21.33 -2.54 15.85
CA SER A 157 20.35 -1.65 16.48
C SER A 157 19.32 -2.34 17.38
N ASN A 158 19.56 -3.60 17.79
CA ASN A 158 18.61 -4.39 18.58
C ASN A 158 18.93 -4.46 20.09
N ARG A 159 19.66 -3.48 20.66
CA ARG A 159 19.98 -3.46 22.11
C ARG A 159 18.73 -3.37 23.00
N SER A 160 17.66 -2.75 22.49
CA SER A 160 16.35 -2.70 23.17
C SER A 160 15.55 -3.99 23.03
N GLY A 161 15.95 -4.91 22.15
CA GLY A 161 15.19 -6.10 21.80
C GLY A 161 13.87 -5.81 21.05
N MET A 162 13.72 -4.61 20.47
CA MET A 162 12.49 -4.16 19.82
C MET A 162 12.49 -4.33 18.29
N VAL A 163 13.64 -4.61 17.68
CA VAL A 163 13.69 -4.78 16.22
C VAL A 163 12.82 -5.95 15.82
N GLY A 164 11.88 -5.67 14.90
CA GLY A 164 10.93 -6.66 14.40
C GLY A 164 9.69 -6.85 15.28
N LYS A 165 9.58 -6.22 16.45
CA LYS A 165 8.37 -6.30 17.30
C LYS A 165 7.37 -5.18 17.01
N ASN A 166 6.16 -5.32 17.54
CA ASN A 166 5.05 -4.39 17.31
C ASN A 166 4.67 -4.28 15.83
N LEU A 167 4.77 -5.40 15.10
CA LEU A 167 4.32 -5.44 13.72
C LEU A 167 2.80 -5.21 13.70
N MET A 168 2.36 -4.19 12.98
CA MET A 168 0.95 -3.84 12.82
C MET A 168 0.54 -4.01 11.36
N PHE A 169 -0.71 -4.39 11.14
CA PHE A 169 -1.37 -4.35 9.83
C PHE A 169 -2.67 -3.56 9.94
N HIS A 170 -3.35 -3.29 8.83
CA HIS A 170 -4.74 -2.87 8.89
C HIS A 170 -5.63 -4.08 8.64
N PRO A 171 -6.39 -4.57 9.64
CA PRO A 171 -7.47 -5.52 9.41
C PRO A 171 -8.52 -4.84 8.53
N TRP A 172 -8.86 -5.46 7.41
CA TRP A 172 -9.86 -4.94 6.47
C TRP A 172 -11.11 -5.81 6.47
N GLY A 173 -12.22 -5.22 6.91
CA GLY A 173 -13.56 -5.73 6.60
C GLY A 173 -13.97 -5.24 5.21
N ARG A 174 -14.77 -6.01 4.48
CA ARG A 174 -15.27 -5.60 3.17
C ARG A 174 -16.76 -5.78 3.06
N VAL A 175 -17.45 -4.75 2.59
CA VAL A 175 -18.86 -4.80 2.18
C VAL A 175 -18.95 -4.47 0.69
N GLU A 176 -19.72 -5.24 -0.06
CA GLU A 176 -19.93 -5.03 -1.49
C GLU A 176 -21.42 -4.98 -1.81
N GLY A 177 -21.85 -3.91 -2.48
CA GLY A 177 -23.19 -3.77 -3.03
C GLY A 177 -23.16 -3.92 -4.56
N THR A 178 -24.15 -4.62 -5.11
CA THR A 178 -24.39 -4.70 -6.56
C THR A 178 -25.69 -3.98 -6.88
N PHE A 179 -25.65 -3.09 -7.87
CA PHE A 179 -26.74 -2.19 -8.24
C PHE A 179 -27.33 -2.61 -9.59
N GLU A 180 -28.60 -2.31 -9.82
CA GLU A 180 -29.23 -2.58 -11.13
C GLU A 180 -28.72 -1.60 -12.20
N GLU A 181 -28.52 -0.35 -11.79
CA GLU A 181 -28.04 0.76 -12.61
C GLU A 181 -26.55 0.62 -12.96
N MET A 182 -26.17 1.00 -14.18
CA MET A 182 -24.76 1.13 -14.57
C MET A 182 -24.14 2.34 -13.85
N LEU A 183 -23.18 2.11 -12.97
CA LEU A 183 -22.52 3.17 -12.19
C LEU A 183 -21.18 3.61 -12.78
N ASP A 184 -20.76 2.97 -13.88
CA ASP A 184 -19.41 3.08 -14.44
C ASP A 184 -18.32 2.89 -13.37
N SER A 185 -18.60 2.02 -12.39
CA SER A 185 -17.77 1.90 -11.20
C SER A 185 -16.38 1.34 -11.49
N HIS A 186 -16.16 0.78 -12.67
CA HIS A 186 -14.87 0.28 -13.14
C HIS A 186 -13.93 1.39 -13.62
N LEU A 187 -14.41 2.61 -13.90
CA LEU A 187 -13.62 3.73 -14.40
C LEU A 187 -13.01 4.55 -13.25
N GLY A 188 -11.76 4.96 -13.38
CA GLY A 188 -11.08 5.83 -12.40
C GLY A 188 -10.22 5.11 -11.37
N PRO A 189 -9.69 5.86 -10.38
CA PRO A 189 -8.83 5.32 -9.33
C PRO A 189 -9.47 4.16 -8.56
N GLN A 190 -8.83 2.99 -8.58
CA GLN A 190 -9.38 1.80 -7.93
C GLN A 190 -9.35 1.90 -6.40
N GLY A 191 -8.23 2.38 -5.84
CA GLY A 191 -7.91 2.29 -4.41
C GLY A 191 -8.94 2.94 -3.49
N SER A 192 -9.14 4.25 -3.60
CA SER A 192 -10.24 4.94 -2.95
C SER A 192 -10.60 6.17 -3.77
N CYS A 193 -11.89 6.37 -4.04
CA CYS A 193 -12.39 7.60 -4.66
C CYS A 193 -13.06 8.52 -3.64
N VAL A 194 -13.62 7.94 -2.58
CA VAL A 194 -14.29 8.60 -1.47
C VAL A 194 -13.87 7.87 -0.19
N LEU A 195 -13.64 8.62 0.87
CA LEU A 195 -13.43 8.09 2.21
C LEU A 195 -14.45 8.67 3.18
N SER A 196 -14.66 7.99 4.30
CA SER A 196 -15.46 8.49 5.42
C SER A 196 -14.73 8.22 6.73
N HIS A 197 -14.68 9.27 7.55
CA HIS A 197 -14.12 9.27 8.90
C HIS A 197 -15.19 9.31 10.00
N GLU A 198 -16.46 9.03 9.67
CA GLU A 198 -17.57 9.03 10.62
C GLU A 198 -17.26 8.23 11.90
N PHE A 199 -16.57 7.11 11.74
CA PHE A 199 -16.22 6.19 12.82
C PHE A 199 -14.73 6.19 13.16
N TYR A 200 -13.97 7.20 12.73
CA TYR A 200 -12.51 7.24 12.86
C TYR A 200 -12.03 7.53 14.28
N GLU A 201 -12.71 8.45 14.97
CA GLU A 201 -12.33 8.82 16.33
C GLU A 201 -12.55 7.68 17.32
N THR A 202 -11.73 7.67 18.37
CA THR A 202 -11.87 6.70 19.47
C THR A 202 -13.19 6.93 20.19
N ASP A 203 -14.00 5.88 20.27
CA ASP A 203 -15.24 5.85 21.02
C ASP A 203 -15.27 4.60 21.90
N GLN A 204 -15.08 4.80 23.21
CA GLN A 204 -14.97 3.71 24.19
C GLN A 204 -16.26 2.90 24.34
N GLN A 205 -17.41 3.42 23.88
CA GLN A 205 -18.70 2.72 23.97
C GLN A 205 -18.81 1.57 22.97
N ARG A 206 -17.96 1.54 21.92
CA ARG A 206 -18.03 0.55 20.85
C ARG A 206 -17.39 -0.80 21.20
N GLY A 207 -16.72 -0.90 22.34
CA GLY A 207 -16.08 -2.13 22.82
C GLY A 207 -14.73 -2.45 22.18
N PHE A 208 -14.12 -1.48 21.47
CA PHE A 208 -12.76 -1.56 20.92
C PHE A 208 -12.06 -0.19 21.01
N LEU A 209 -10.72 -0.17 20.97
CA LEU A 209 -9.90 0.98 21.41
C LEU A 209 -9.81 2.16 20.42
N ARG A 210 -9.92 1.91 19.12
CA ARG A 210 -9.65 2.88 18.04
C ARG A 210 -10.78 2.87 17.03
N GLY A 211 -10.93 3.89 16.21
CA GLY A 211 -11.94 3.86 15.17
C GLY A 211 -11.51 3.10 13.91
N TYR A 212 -12.29 3.26 12.86
CA TYR A 212 -11.99 2.75 11.52
C TYR A 212 -12.38 3.77 10.46
N THR A 213 -11.73 3.67 9.30
CA THR A 213 -12.09 4.45 8.11
C THR A 213 -12.92 3.61 7.16
N LEU A 214 -13.88 4.23 6.50
CA LEU A 214 -14.58 3.61 5.38
C LEU A 214 -13.94 4.10 4.09
N GLN A 215 -13.37 3.20 3.32
CA GLN A 215 -12.74 3.52 2.04
C GLN A 215 -13.62 2.98 0.91
N VAL A 216 -14.18 3.88 0.10
CA VAL A 216 -14.99 3.48 -1.04
C VAL A 216 -14.07 3.10 -2.19
N VAL A 217 -14.09 1.81 -2.52
CA VAL A 217 -13.32 1.19 -3.59
C VAL A 217 -14.21 1.02 -4.81
N ARG A 218 -13.61 1.29 -5.97
CA ARG A 218 -14.26 1.14 -7.27
C ARG A 218 -14.48 -0.32 -7.65
N GLY A 219 -15.38 -0.52 -8.62
CA GLY A 219 -15.65 -1.80 -9.23
C GLY A 219 -14.39 -2.44 -9.82
N GLN A 220 -14.40 -3.77 -9.90
CA GLN A 220 -13.24 -4.53 -10.34
C GLN A 220 -13.07 -4.49 -11.86
N PRO A 221 -11.82 -4.61 -12.38
CA PRO A 221 -11.58 -4.73 -13.82
C PRO A 221 -12.23 -6.01 -14.39
N PRO A 222 -12.48 -6.07 -15.70
CA PRO A 222 -13.24 -7.16 -16.32
C PRO A 222 -12.63 -8.54 -16.05
N VAL A 223 -11.30 -8.65 -16.11
CA VAL A 223 -10.59 -9.90 -15.82
C VAL A 223 -10.83 -10.40 -14.39
N ASN A 224 -10.94 -9.49 -13.41
CA ASN A 224 -11.18 -9.85 -12.01
C ASN A 224 -12.62 -10.31 -11.81
N ILE A 225 -13.59 -9.64 -12.45
CA ILE A 225 -15.00 -10.06 -12.38
C ILE A 225 -15.18 -11.45 -12.98
N ALA A 226 -14.59 -11.72 -14.15
CA ALA A 226 -14.66 -13.04 -14.78
C ALA A 226 -13.99 -14.10 -13.89
N LYS A 227 -12.77 -13.86 -13.40
CA LYS A 227 -12.01 -14.84 -12.60
C LYS A 227 -12.66 -15.13 -11.25
N TRP A 228 -13.02 -14.11 -10.50
CA TRP A 228 -13.64 -14.28 -9.18
C TRP A 228 -15.10 -14.71 -9.27
N GLY A 229 -15.83 -14.16 -10.24
CA GLY A 229 -17.20 -14.58 -10.53
C GLY A 229 -17.27 -16.06 -10.90
N TYR A 230 -16.35 -16.55 -11.75
CA TYR A 230 -16.24 -17.98 -12.05
C TYR A 230 -15.95 -18.80 -10.80
N LYS A 231 -14.95 -18.40 -10.00
CA LYS A 231 -14.59 -19.10 -8.75
C LYS A 231 -15.76 -19.17 -7.76
N ARG A 232 -16.62 -18.16 -7.74
CA ARG A 232 -17.82 -18.09 -6.87
C ARG A 232 -19.07 -18.73 -7.50
N GLY A 233 -19.00 -19.21 -8.74
CA GLY A 233 -20.16 -19.69 -9.50
C GLY A 233 -21.13 -18.59 -9.96
N ALA A 234 -20.80 -17.32 -9.73
CA ALA A 234 -21.64 -16.16 -10.04
C ALA A 234 -21.52 -15.70 -11.51
N VAL A 235 -20.38 -16.01 -12.17
CA VAL A 235 -20.12 -15.71 -13.58
C VAL A 235 -19.54 -16.96 -14.24
N PRO A 236 -20.39 -17.93 -14.63
CA PRO A 236 -19.93 -19.19 -15.22
C PRO A 236 -19.29 -18.97 -16.60
N TRP A 237 -18.44 -19.90 -17.04
CA TRP A 237 -18.02 -19.98 -18.44
C TRP A 237 -19.13 -20.61 -19.29
N GLY A 238 -19.21 -20.23 -20.56
CA GLY A 238 -20.21 -20.74 -21.51
C GLY A 238 -21.27 -19.70 -21.89
N THR A 239 -22.42 -20.17 -22.37
CA THR A 239 -23.45 -19.33 -23.00
C THR A 239 -24.04 -18.26 -22.06
N GLN A 240 -24.06 -18.51 -20.75
CA GLN A 240 -24.58 -17.59 -19.73
C GLN A 240 -23.56 -16.58 -19.22
N HIS A 241 -22.31 -16.64 -19.71
CA HIS A 241 -21.21 -15.82 -19.19
C HIS A 241 -21.50 -14.33 -19.30
N HIS A 242 -21.86 -13.85 -20.49
CA HIS A 242 -22.04 -12.42 -20.75
C HIS A 242 -23.21 -11.83 -19.96
N GLU A 243 -24.34 -12.55 -19.90
CA GLU A 243 -25.49 -12.11 -19.11
C GLU A 243 -25.14 -12.03 -17.62
N SER A 244 -24.45 -13.04 -17.09
CA SER A 244 -24.03 -13.06 -15.68
C SER A 244 -22.98 -11.98 -15.39
N PHE A 245 -22.03 -11.78 -16.29
CA PHE A 245 -20.99 -10.76 -16.19
C PHE A 245 -21.57 -9.34 -16.16
N GLN A 246 -22.57 -9.06 -17.00
CA GLN A 246 -23.24 -7.75 -17.08
C GLN A 246 -23.99 -7.36 -15.81
N LYS A 247 -24.30 -8.31 -14.92
CA LYS A 247 -24.90 -8.04 -13.60
C LYS A 247 -23.91 -7.36 -12.66
N TYR A 248 -22.60 -7.52 -12.87
CA TYR A 248 -21.56 -7.02 -11.96
C TYR A 248 -20.71 -5.91 -12.59
N TYR A 249 -20.36 -6.02 -13.87
CA TYR A 249 -19.41 -5.09 -14.49
C TYR A 249 -19.93 -3.65 -14.53
N GLY A 250 -19.20 -2.75 -13.86
CA GLY A 250 -19.56 -1.34 -13.73
C GLY A 250 -20.72 -1.05 -12.77
N LYS A 251 -21.22 -2.06 -12.04
CA LYS A 251 -22.41 -1.98 -11.18
C LYS A 251 -22.15 -2.25 -9.70
N GLN A 252 -20.88 -2.30 -9.29
CA GLN A 252 -20.52 -2.63 -7.92
C GLN A 252 -19.90 -1.44 -7.19
N ILE A 253 -20.26 -1.27 -5.92
CA ILE A 253 -19.58 -0.38 -4.97
C ILE A 253 -19.03 -1.25 -3.85
N GLN A 254 -17.78 -1.03 -3.49
CA GLN A 254 -17.11 -1.70 -2.39
C GLN A 254 -16.79 -0.67 -1.31
N ILE A 255 -16.98 -1.04 -0.05
CA ILE A 255 -16.51 -0.28 1.10
C ILE A 255 -15.56 -1.20 1.86
N GLU A 256 -14.30 -0.80 1.93
CA GLU A 256 -13.32 -1.42 2.81
C GLU A 256 -13.37 -0.68 4.15
N VAL A 257 -13.55 -1.44 5.23
CA VAL A 257 -13.54 -0.98 6.62
C VAL A 257 -12.13 -1.18 7.12
N CYS A 258 -11.34 -0.10 7.10
CA CYS A 258 -9.94 -0.11 7.46
C CYS A 258 -9.78 0.18 8.95
N CYS A 259 -9.53 -0.87 9.72
CA CYS A 259 -9.38 -0.82 11.17
C CYS A 259 -7.92 -0.57 11.58
N GLU A 260 -7.75 -0.05 12.78
CA GLU A 260 -6.44 0.06 13.44
C GLU A 260 -6.06 -1.26 14.11
N ASP A 261 -4.79 -1.67 13.98
CA ASP A 261 -4.17 -2.72 14.79
C ASP A 261 -3.21 -2.06 15.78
N LEU A 262 -3.17 -2.56 17.01
CA LEU A 262 -2.34 -1.95 18.05
C LEU A 262 -0.93 -2.55 18.08
N PRO A 263 0.06 -1.80 18.59
CA PRO A 263 1.42 -2.31 18.69
C PRO A 263 1.51 -3.39 19.78
N GLU A 264 1.46 -4.66 19.35
CA GLU A 264 1.60 -5.81 20.24
C GLU A 264 3.02 -6.37 20.17
N ILE A 265 3.69 -6.48 21.33
CA ILE A 265 5.06 -7.02 21.42
C ILE A 265 5.15 -8.46 20.87
N SER A 266 4.06 -9.22 20.95
CA SER A 266 3.95 -10.58 20.40
C SER A 266 3.89 -10.63 18.86
N ASN A 267 3.51 -9.52 18.21
CA ASN A 267 3.48 -9.43 16.75
C ASN A 267 4.89 -9.12 16.25
N THR A 268 5.51 -10.10 15.60
CA THR A 268 6.94 -10.08 15.31
C THR A 268 7.32 -10.47 13.88
N VAL A 269 8.41 -9.88 13.41
CA VAL A 269 9.24 -10.35 12.30
C VAL A 269 10.55 -10.85 12.90
N THR A 270 10.80 -12.14 12.78
CA THR A 270 12.04 -12.80 13.24
C THR A 270 12.74 -13.48 12.07
N LEU A 271 13.93 -14.04 12.30
CA LEU A 271 14.61 -14.88 11.33
C LEU A 271 14.18 -16.34 11.53
N ASP A 272 13.80 -17.01 10.45
CA ASP A 272 13.54 -18.45 10.51
C ASP A 272 14.85 -19.21 10.75
N PRO A 273 14.90 -20.15 11.71
CA PRO A 273 16.14 -20.86 12.03
C PRO A 273 16.58 -21.83 10.93
N ASN A 274 15.65 -22.30 10.08
CA ASN A 274 15.89 -23.36 9.12
C ASN A 274 15.71 -22.88 7.67
N LEU A 275 14.65 -22.11 7.42
CA LEU A 275 14.31 -21.64 6.08
C LEU A 275 15.23 -20.50 5.66
N LYS A 276 15.88 -20.68 4.52
CA LYS A 276 16.83 -19.73 3.94
C LYS A 276 16.52 -19.53 2.46
N ASP A 277 16.93 -18.39 1.93
CA ASP A 277 16.93 -18.18 0.48
C ASP A 277 18.09 -18.92 -0.20
N CYS A 278 18.17 -18.83 -1.54
CA CYS A 278 19.18 -19.52 -2.34
C CYS A 278 20.64 -19.14 -2.04
N HIS A 279 20.89 -18.07 -1.26
CA HIS A 279 22.23 -17.67 -0.81
C HIS A 279 22.41 -17.85 0.70
N GLY A 280 21.52 -18.62 1.34
CA GLY A 280 21.64 -18.93 2.76
C GLY A 280 21.15 -17.81 3.71
N ILE A 281 20.55 -16.74 3.19
CA ILE A 281 20.02 -15.65 4.03
C ILE A 281 18.73 -16.15 4.69
N PRO A 282 18.61 -16.14 6.04
CA PRO A 282 17.41 -16.58 6.73
C PRO A 282 16.15 -15.89 6.22
N ALA A 283 15.07 -16.64 6.01
CA ALA A 283 13.77 -16.11 5.62
C ALA A 283 13.15 -15.33 6.80
N PRO A 284 12.31 -14.30 6.53
CA PRO A 284 11.55 -13.67 7.60
C PRO A 284 10.44 -14.62 8.07
N LYS A 285 10.33 -14.82 9.38
CA LYS A 285 9.21 -15.51 10.02
C LYS A 285 8.31 -14.46 10.68
N ILE A 286 7.05 -14.45 10.28
CA ILE A 286 6.05 -13.53 10.83
C ILE A 286 5.20 -14.29 11.84
N THR A 287 5.06 -13.73 13.03
CA THR A 287 4.09 -14.18 14.03
C THR A 287 3.14 -13.02 14.28
N ILE A 288 1.84 -13.25 14.06
CA ILE A 288 0.81 -12.23 14.23
C ILE A 288 -0.42 -12.83 14.89
N SER A 289 -1.01 -12.07 15.80
CA SER A 289 -2.36 -12.27 16.30
C SER A 289 -3.09 -10.95 16.15
N ILE A 290 -4.31 -11.00 15.62
CA ILE A 290 -5.24 -9.86 15.62
C ILE A 290 -6.16 -10.07 16.81
N LYS A 291 -6.26 -9.06 17.69
CA LYS A 291 -7.10 -9.09 18.89
C LYS A 291 -8.29 -8.18 18.72
#